data_AF-A0AAJ1FH50-F1
#
_entry.id   AF-A0AAJ1FH50-F1
#
_cell.length_a   1.000
_cell.length_b   1.000
_cell.length_c   1.000
_cell.angle_alpha   90.00
_cell.angle_beta   90.00
_cell.angle_gamma   90.00
#
_symmetry.space_group_name_H-M   'P 1'
#
loop_
_entity.id
_entity.type
_entity.pdbx_description
1 polymer ?
#
loop_
_entity_poly.entity_id
_entity_poly.type
_entity_poly.pdbx_seq_one_letter_code
_entity_poly.pdbx_strand_id
1 'polypeptide(L)'
;MSYNNYYMRLRVKAVQEFDRMYHEPEYKAKCHKRVWKRLGCYIFGISYQSYLDYLKMDVSDVPPTPLEAQQAKRKLVDKLLERELQVKKQPVRRKEPEEVKKEPVEQE
;
A
#
# COMPACT_ATOMS: atom_id res chain seq x y z
N MET A 1 29.08 -10.94 0.03
CA MET A 1 28.78 -10.38 1.36
C MET A 1 27.53 -11.04 1.92
N SER A 2 27.66 -11.94 2.91
CA SER A 2 26.50 -12.44 3.64
C SER A 2 26.04 -11.36 4.62
N TYR A 3 24.99 -10.63 4.27
CA TYR A 3 24.33 -9.72 5.20
C TYR A 3 23.55 -10.55 6.22
N ASN A 4 24.29 -11.16 7.17
CA ASN A 4 23.77 -11.80 8.37
C ASN A 4 23.25 -10.74 9.36
N ASN A 5 22.43 -9.81 8.86
CA ASN A 5 21.76 -8.83 9.69
C ASN A 5 20.41 -9.42 10.08
N TYR A 6 20.32 -9.84 11.34
CA TYR A 6 19.09 -10.37 11.93
C TYR A 6 17.85 -9.49 11.63
N TYR A 7 18.00 -8.16 11.69
CA TYR A 7 16.92 -7.21 11.38
C TYR A 7 16.48 -7.25 9.91
N MET A 8 17.41 -7.48 8.98
CA MET A 8 17.05 -7.62 7.57
C MET A 8 16.20 -8.87 7.36
N ARG A 9 16.53 -9.99 8.02
CA ARG A 9 15.74 -11.22 7.92
C ARG A 9 14.36 -11.08 8.55
N LEU A 10 14.25 -10.37 9.68
CA LEU A 10 12.94 -10.01 10.25
C LEU A 10 12.09 -9.20 9.27
N ARG A 11 12.69 -8.22 8.58
CA ARG A 11 12.01 -7.42 7.56
C ARG A 11 11.54 -8.28 6.38
N VAL A 12 12.38 -9.19 5.89
CA VAL A 12 12.04 -10.15 4.82
C VAL A 12 10.86 -11.02 5.25
N LYS A 13 10.90 -11.59 6.47
CA LYS A 13 9.80 -12.39 7.04
C LYS A 13 8.49 -11.59 7.09
N ALA A 14 8.55 -10.36 7.57
CA ALA A 14 7.38 -9.48 7.65
C ALA A 14 6.77 -9.14 6.28
N VAL A 15 7.59 -9.08 5.22
CA VAL A 15 7.14 -8.91 3.83
C VAL A 15 6.48 -10.17 3.30
N GLN A 16 7.06 -11.35 3.55
CA GLN A 16 6.50 -12.63 3.12
C GLN A 16 5.15 -12.92 3.77
N GLU A 17 5.04 -12.70 5.08
CA GLU A 17 3.77 -12.85 5.79
C GLU A 17 2.74 -11.85 5.32
N PHE A 18 3.15 -10.60 5.03
CA PHE A 18 2.26 -9.59 4.46
C PHE A 18 1.72 -10.00 3.10
N ASP A 19 2.60 -10.44 2.20
CA ASP A 19 2.18 -10.89 0.87
C ASP A 19 1.20 -12.05 0.98
N ARG A 20 1.49 -13.06 1.82
CA ARG A 20 0.62 -14.22 2.03
C ARG A 20 -0.79 -13.86 2.54
N MET A 21 -0.93 -12.76 3.30
CA MET A 21 -2.25 -12.30 3.77
C MET A 21 -3.14 -11.71 2.68
N TYR A 22 -2.56 -11.14 1.63
CA TYR A 22 -3.29 -10.35 0.62
C TYR A 22 -3.16 -10.89 -0.81
N HIS A 23 -2.18 -11.75 -1.06
CA HIS A 23 -1.95 -12.38 -2.34
C HIS A 23 -2.86 -13.59 -2.52
N GLU A 24 -3.57 -13.62 -3.65
CA GLU A 24 -4.32 -14.80 -4.09
C GLU A 24 -3.88 -15.16 -5.51
N PRO A 25 -3.24 -16.33 -5.72
CA PRO A 25 -2.62 -16.67 -7.00
C PRO A 25 -3.64 -16.79 -8.14
N GLU A 26 -4.87 -17.23 -7.84
CA GLU A 26 -5.93 -17.43 -8.83
C GLU A 26 -6.66 -16.12 -9.18
N TYR A 27 -6.48 -15.06 -8.38
CA TYR A 27 -7.17 -13.79 -8.58
C TYR A 27 -6.21 -12.68 -9.02
N LYS A 28 -6.24 -12.36 -10.31
CA LYS A 28 -5.35 -11.35 -10.93
C LYS A 28 -5.37 -9.98 -10.24
N ALA A 29 -6.48 -9.60 -9.60
CA ALA A 29 -6.59 -8.35 -8.86
C ALA A 29 -5.90 -8.37 -7.48
N LYS A 30 -5.37 -9.53 -7.05
CA LYS A 30 -4.59 -9.75 -5.82
C LYS A 30 -3.21 -10.35 -6.12
N CYS A 31 -2.64 -10.12 -7.30
CA CYS A 31 -1.26 -10.53 -7.60
C CYS A 31 -0.22 -9.75 -6.79
N HIS A 32 1.01 -10.28 -6.64
CA HIS A 32 2.12 -9.64 -5.91
C HIS A 32 2.34 -8.18 -6.30
N LYS A 33 2.32 -7.87 -7.61
CA LYS A 33 2.48 -6.50 -8.11
C LYS A 33 1.41 -5.56 -7.60
N ARG A 34 0.17 -6.04 -7.47
CA ARG A 34 -0.97 -5.25 -7.00
C ARG A 34 -0.92 -5.04 -5.48
N VAL A 35 -0.57 -6.09 -4.74
CA VAL A 35 -0.33 -6.04 -3.28
C VAL A 35 0.78 -5.03 -2.97
N TRP A 36 1.92 -5.12 -3.67
CA TRP A 36 3.01 -4.18 -3.56
C TRP A 36 2.59 -2.74 -3.92
N LYS A 37 1.98 -2.52 -5.09
CA LYS A 37 1.64 -1.18 -5.58
C LYS A 37 0.62 -0.44 -4.70
N ARG A 38 -0.31 -1.18 -4.08
CA ARG A 38 -1.35 -0.57 -3.23
C ARG A 38 -0.87 -0.29 -1.82
N LEU A 39 -0.02 -1.16 -1.27
CA LEU A 39 0.28 -1.16 0.17
C LEU A 39 1.75 -1.42 0.44
N GLY A 40 2.34 -2.44 -0.20
CA GLY A 40 3.71 -2.86 0.10
C GLY A 40 4.76 -1.77 -0.11
N CYS A 41 4.65 -0.93 -1.14
CA CYS A 41 5.59 0.16 -1.38
C CYS A 41 5.54 1.23 -0.27
N TYR A 42 4.36 1.52 0.28
CA TYR A 42 4.19 2.51 1.34
C TYR A 42 4.57 1.97 2.72
N ILE A 43 4.19 0.73 3.01
CA ILE A 43 4.45 0.09 4.32
C ILE A 43 5.93 -0.24 4.47
N PHE A 44 6.56 -0.78 3.43
CA PHE A 44 7.93 -1.27 3.53
C PHE A 44 8.95 -0.34 2.89
N GLY A 45 8.56 0.65 2.08
CA GLY A 45 9.49 1.58 1.46
C GLY A 45 10.51 0.89 0.54
N ILE A 46 10.10 -0.18 -0.16
CA ILE A 46 10.97 -0.96 -1.05
C ILE A 46 10.47 -0.97 -2.49
N SER A 47 11.42 -1.07 -3.42
CA SER A 47 11.13 -1.26 -4.83
C SER A 47 10.40 -2.59 -5.08
N TYR A 48 9.71 -2.70 -6.22
CA TYR A 48 9.06 -3.96 -6.60
C TYR A 48 10.07 -5.09 -6.80
N GLN A 49 11.26 -4.78 -7.32
CA GLN A 49 12.31 -5.78 -7.50
C GLN A 49 12.74 -6.36 -6.16
N SER A 50 13.08 -5.48 -5.20
CA SER A 50 13.44 -5.89 -3.84
C SER A 50 12.33 -6.67 -3.15
N TYR A 51 11.07 -6.31 -3.41
CA TYR A 51 9.91 -7.05 -2.92
C TYR A 51 9.90 -8.49 -3.43
N LEU A 52 10.09 -8.70 -4.75
CA LEU A 52 10.16 -10.03 -5.34
C LEU A 52 11.36 -10.83 -4.84
N ASP A 53 12.51 -10.17 -4.66
CA ASP A 53 13.70 -10.82 -4.12
C ASP A 53 13.43 -11.32 -2.69
N TYR A 54 12.78 -10.50 -1.85
CA TYR A 54 12.40 -10.89 -0.49
C TYR A 54 11.41 -12.05 -0.45
N LEU A 55 10.49 -12.17 -1.41
CA LEU A 55 9.58 -13.32 -1.49
C LEU A 55 10.31 -14.65 -1.77
N LYS A 56 11.49 -14.60 -2.38
CA LYS A 56 12.30 -15.78 -2.74
C LYS A 56 13.35 -16.12 -1.69
N MET A 57 13.70 -15.18 -0.81
CA MET A 57 14.71 -15.39 0.21
C MET A 57 14.25 -16.41 1.25
N ASP A 58 15.14 -17.33 1.63
CA ASP A 58 14.87 -18.24 2.74
C ASP A 58 15.04 -17.54 4.09
N VAL A 59 13.97 -17.58 4.89
CA VAL A 59 13.89 -17.10 6.28
C VAL A 59 13.07 -18.08 7.12
N SER A 60 13.19 -19.38 6.81
CA SER A 60 12.55 -20.46 7.55
C SER A 60 13.02 -20.52 9.01
N ASP A 61 14.26 -20.10 9.29
CA ASP A 61 14.86 -20.04 10.62
C ASP A 61 14.33 -18.88 11.48
N VAL A 62 13.69 -17.88 10.87
CA VAL A 62 13.06 -16.78 11.59
C VAL A 62 11.67 -17.22 12.06
N PRO A 63 11.36 -17.13 13.37
CA PRO A 63 10.05 -17.51 13.88
C PRO A 63 8.95 -16.64 13.25
N PRO A 64 7.74 -17.18 13.09
CA PRO A 64 6.62 -16.40 12.58
C PRO A 64 6.27 -15.26 13.53
N THR A 65 5.74 -14.17 12.98
CA THR A 65 5.22 -13.07 13.80
C THR A 65 4.08 -13.60 14.70
N PRO A 66 4.04 -13.25 16.00
CA PRO A 66 2.95 -13.65 16.89
C PRO A 66 1.57 -13.29 16.34
N LEU A 67 0.57 -14.12 16.63
CA LEU A 67 -0.77 -14.00 16.03
C LEU A 67 -1.42 -12.64 16.32
N GLU A 68 -1.24 -12.14 17.55
CA GLU A 68 -1.76 -10.84 17.98
C GLU A 68 -1.20 -9.70 17.13
N ALA A 69 0.11 -9.76 16.82
CA ALA A 69 0.77 -8.77 15.98
C ALA A 69 0.34 -8.90 14.51
N GLN A 70 0.10 -10.12 14.01
CA GLN A 70 -0.47 -10.32 12.66
C GLN A 70 -1.88 -9.72 12.56
N GLN A 71 -2.74 -9.96 13.54
CA GLN A 71 -4.10 -9.42 13.59
C GLN A 71 -4.11 -7.89 13.69
N ALA A 72 -3.25 -7.32 14.55
CA ALA A 72 -3.11 -5.86 14.67
C ALA A 72 -2.65 -5.22 13.35
N LYS A 73 -1.67 -5.84 12.68
CA LYS A 73 -1.20 -5.40 11.35
C LYS A 73 -2.31 -5.46 10.31
N ARG A 74 -3.07 -6.56 10.26
CA ARG A 74 -4.21 -6.71 9.33
C ARG A 74 -5.26 -5.61 9.56
N LYS A 75 -5.65 -5.39 10.82
CA LYS A 75 -6.62 -4.34 11.19
C LYS A 75 -6.14 -2.93 10.79
N LEU A 76 -4.84 -2.65 10.94
CA LEU A 76 -4.27 -1.38 10.52
C LEU A 76 -4.34 -1.21 8.99
N VAL A 77 -3.92 -2.24 8.25
CA VAL A 77 -3.90 -2.23 6.78
C VAL A 77 -5.31 -2.12 6.21
N ASP A 78 -6.29 -2.83 6.79
CA ASP A 78 -7.68 -2.77 6.35
C ASP A 78 -8.26 -1.36 6.54
N LYS A 79 -7.97 -0.70 7.67
CA LYS A 79 -8.33 0.72 7.89
C LYS A 79 -7.68 1.68 6.88
N LEU A 80 -6.42 1.44 6.52
CA LEU A 80 -5.74 2.25 5.50
C LEU A 80 -6.38 2.06 4.12
N LEU A 81 -6.76 0.84 3.76
CA LEU A 81 -7.48 0.54 2.53
C LEU A 81 -8.86 1.19 2.48
N GLU A 82 -9.61 1.14 3.59
CA GLU A 82 -10.91 1.82 3.70
C GLU A 82 -10.79 3.33 3.49
N ARG A 83 -9.78 3.97 4.10
CA ARG A 83 -9.52 5.39 3.90
C ARG A 83 -9.22 5.73 2.44
N GLU A 84 -8.36 4.96 1.79
CA GLU A 84 -8.05 5.12 0.35
C GLU A 84 -9.31 5.00 -0.54
N LEU A 85 -10.22 4.08 -0.20
CA LEU A 85 -11.48 3.91 -0.92
C LEU A 85 -12.42 5.11 -0.71
N GLN A 86 -12.48 5.66 0.50
CA GLN A 86 -13.28 6.85 0.79
C GLN A 86 -12.76 8.09 0.05
N VAL A 87 -11.43 8.30 0.01
CA VAL A 87 -10.81 9.40 -0.74
C VAL A 87 -11.14 9.30 -2.23
N LYS A 88 -11.09 8.09 -2.81
CA LYS A 88 -11.45 7.88 -4.23
C LYS A 88 -12.93 8.07 -4.54
N LYS A 89 -13.80 7.90 -3.54
CA LYS A 89 -15.25 8.11 -3.69
C LYS A 89 -15.66 9.58 -3.53
N GLN A 90 -14.81 10.45 -2.98
CA GLN A 90 -15.13 11.87 -2.92
C GLN A 90 -15.13 12.47 -4.34
N PRO A 91 -16.26 13.02 -4.80
CA PRO A 91 -16.26 13.76 -6.06
C PRO A 91 -15.36 14.97 -5.89
N VAL A 92 -14.36 15.10 -6.78
CA VAL A 92 -13.59 16.34 -6.93
C VAL A 92 -14.63 17.41 -7.26
N ARG A 93 -14.97 18.24 -6.27
CA ARG A 93 -15.88 19.36 -6.44
C ARG A 93 -15.19 20.30 -7.42
N ARG A 94 -15.52 20.17 -8.71
CA ARG A 94 -15.14 21.15 -9.74
C ARG A 94 -15.76 22.46 -9.27
N LYS A 95 -14.94 23.42 -8.88
CA LYS A 95 -15.40 24.80 -8.77
C LYS A 95 -15.75 25.21 -10.20
N GLU A 96 -17.03 25.39 -10.49
CA GLU A 96 -17.42 26.05 -11.74
C GLU A 96 -16.79 27.45 -11.77
N PRO A 97 -16.29 27.91 -12.93
CA PRO A 97 -15.78 29.27 -13.04
C PRO A 97 -16.94 30.24 -12.82
N GLU A 98 -16.77 31.09 -11.82
CA GLU A 98 -17.69 32.17 -11.47
C GLU A 98 -17.88 33.07 -12.70
N GLU A 99 -19.11 33.13 -13.22
CA GLU A 99 -19.45 34.00 -14.36
C GLU A 99 -19.16 35.45 -13.97
N VAL A 100 -18.12 36.02 -14.58
CA VAL A 100 -17.79 37.43 -14.51
C VAL A 100 -18.95 38.21 -15.16
N LYS A 101 -19.85 38.75 -14.34
CA LYS A 101 -20.83 39.75 -14.75
C LYS A 101 -20.07 41.00 -15.22
N LYS A 102 -20.07 41.26 -16.53
CA LYS A 102 -19.71 42.56 -17.08
C LYS A 102 -20.89 43.50 -16.90
N GLU A 103 -20.74 44.52 -16.06
CA GLU A 103 -21.63 45.68 -16.05
C GLU A 103 -21.40 46.51 -17.33
N PRO A 104 -22.46 47.05 -17.97
CA PRO A 104 -22.30 47.91 -19.12
C PRO A 104 -21.85 49.31 -18.67
N VAL A 105 -20.79 49.78 -19.33
CA VAL A 105 -20.23 51.14 -19.23
C VAL A 105 -21.31 52.17 -19.56
N GLU A 106 -21.51 53.14 -18.66
CA GLU A 106 -22.30 54.34 -18.91
C GLU A 106 -21.62 55.17 -20.03
N GLN A 107 -22.41 55.63 -21.00
CA GLN A 107 -22.03 56.70 -21.91
C GLN A 107 -23.03 57.84 -21.78
N GLU A 108 -22.45 59.02 -21.54
CA GLU A 108 -23.02 60.36 -21.38
C GLU A 108 -23.91 60.82 -22.54
#